data_AF-A0A6B0Y1T6-F1
#
_entry.id   AF-A0A6B0Y1T6-F1
#
_cell.length_a   1.000
_cell.length_b   1.000
_cell.length_c   1.000
_cell.angle_alpha   90.00
_cell.angle_beta   90.00
_cell.angle_gamma   90.00
#
_symmetry.space_group_name_H-M   'P 1'
#
loop_
_entity.id
_entity.type
_entity.pdbx_description
1 polymer ?
#
loop_
_entity_poly.entity_id
_entity_poly.type
_entity_poly.pdbx_seq_one_letter_code
_entity_poly.pdbx_strand_id
1 'polypeptide(L)' 'MPALANLHPDAPAIATLVVVAVMFALFIREVYPPEVTAIAGAGALLVLGLLPYEAAVHVLANPAPWTIAAMFIVM' A
#
# COMPACT_ATOMS: atom_id res chain seq x y z
N MET A 1 -13.99 7.77 9.25
CA MET A 1 -15.07 6.76 9.21
C MET A 1 -15.08 6.18 7.81
N PRO A 2 -14.81 4.88 7.59
CA PRO A 2 -14.86 4.32 6.24
C PRO A 2 -16.31 4.36 5.78
N ALA A 3 -16.63 5.21 4.81
CA ALA A 3 -17.97 5.33 4.23
C ALA A 3 -18.51 3.97 3.74
N LEU A 4 -17.61 3.04 3.39
CA LEU A 4 -17.88 1.68 2.99
C LEU A 4 -18.47 0.80 4.11
N ALA A 5 -18.09 1.00 5.38
CA ALA A 5 -18.60 0.18 6.49
C ALA A 5 -20.09 0.41 6.77
N ASN A 6 -20.65 1.55 6.32
CA ASN A 6 -22.08 1.84 6.43
C ASN A 6 -22.92 1.12 5.37
N LEU A 7 -22.29 0.58 4.32
CA LEU A 7 -22.96 -0.10 3.21
C LEU A 7 -23.09 -1.61 3.47
N HIS A 8 -22.01 -2.25 3.94
CA HIS A 8 -21.98 -3.67 4.30
C HIS A 8 -20.79 -3.96 5.24
N PRO A 9 -20.92 -4.85 6.24
CA PRO A 9 -19.83 -5.16 7.18
C PRO A 9 -18.53 -5.60 6.50
N ASP A 10 -18.65 -6.35 5.40
CA ASP A 10 -17.49 -6.91 4.69
C ASP A 10 -16.93 -5.99 3.60
N ALA A 11 -17.60 -4.88 3.28
CA ALA A 11 -17.18 -3.94 2.24
C ALA A 11 -15.71 -3.45 2.39
N PRO A 12 -15.20 -3.07 3.58
CA PRO A 12 -13.80 -2.64 3.72
C PRO A 12 -12.80 -3.77 3.44
N ALA A 13 -13.11 -5.01 3.84
CA ALA A 13 -12.26 -6.17 3.58
C ALA A 13 -12.20 -6.49 2.09
N ILE A 14 -13.37 -6.53 1.43
CA ILE A 14 -13.47 -6.77 -0.01
C ILE A 14 -12.72 -5.68 -0.79
N ALA A 15 -12.92 -4.40 -0.45
CA ALA A 15 -12.22 -3.29 -1.10
C ALA A 15 -10.70 -3.40 -0.95
N THR A 16 -10.22 -3.76 0.24
CA THR A 16 -8.78 -3.96 0.49
C THR A 16 -8.22 -5.10 -0.37
N LEU A 17 -8.92 -6.24 -0.43
CA LEU A 17 -8.51 -7.39 -1.25
C LEU A 17 -8.51 -7.05 -2.75
N VAL A 18 -9.47 -6.28 -3.22
CA VAL A 18 -9.51 -5.80 -4.61
C VAL A 18 -8.30 -4.94 -4.92
N VAL A 19 -7.94 -3.99 -4.05
CA VAL A 19 -6.73 -3.16 -4.25
C VAL A 19 -5.48 -4.04 -4.30
N VAL A 20 -5.33 -5.01 -3.39
CA VAL A 20 -4.19 -5.93 -3.39
C VAL A 20 -4.13 -6.77 -4.67
N ALA A 21 -5.26 -7.29 -5.15
CA ALA A 21 -5.34 -8.06 -6.40
C ALA A 21 -4.96 -7.21 -7.62
N VAL A 22 -5.40 -5.95 -7.66
CA VAL A 22 -5.02 -4.99 -8.71
C VAL A 22 -3.52 -4.69 -8.65
N MET A 23 -2.96 -4.41 -7.47
CA MET A 23 -1.52 -4.20 -7.29
C MET A 23 -0.72 -5.41 -7.76
N PHE A 24 -1.14 -6.62 -7.39
CA PHE A 24 -0.49 -7.86 -7.80
C PHE A 24 -0.48 -8.01 -9.33
N ALA A 25 -1.62 -7.76 -9.99
CA ALA A 25 -1.69 -7.79 -11.44
C ALA A 25 -0.80 -6.71 -12.09
N LEU A 26 -0.74 -5.51 -11.51
CA LEU A 26 0.13 -4.43 -12.00
C LEU A 26 1.62 -4.76 -11.81
N PHE A 27 2.00 -5.38 -10.69
CA PHE A 27 3.36 -5.87 -10.48
C PHE A 27 3.76 -6.93 -11.51
N ILE A 28 2.89 -7.91 -11.81
CA ILE A 28 3.18 -8.92 -12.84
C ILE A 28 3.37 -8.27 -14.21
N ARG A 29 2.56 -7.26 -14.52
CA ARG A 29 2.57 -6.64 -15.84
C ARG A 29 3.67 -5.59 -16.03
N GLU A 30 4.29 -5.13 -14.94
CA GLU A 30 5.36 -4.11 -14.93
C GLU A 30 5.09 -2.90 -15.85
N VAL A 31 3.80 -2.52 -16.02
CA VAL A 31 3.41 -1.40 -16.90
C VAL A 31 3.93 -0.07 -16.35
N TYR A 32 3.95 0.04 -15.03
CA TYR A 32 4.54 1.15 -14.29
C TYR A 32 5.67 0.61 -13.42
N PRO A 33 6.68 1.44 -13.13
CA PRO A 33 7.69 1.11 -12.15
C PRO A 33 7.07 0.60 -10.82
N PRO A 34 7.67 -0.39 -10.15
CA PRO A 34 7.12 -0.99 -8.94
C PRO A 34 6.81 0.02 -7.83
N GLU A 35 7.62 1.06 -7.69
CA GLU A 35 7.44 2.11 -6.67
C GLU A 35 6.17 2.93 -6.94
N VAL A 36 5.89 3.26 -8.20
CA VAL A 36 4.65 3.94 -8.61
C VAL A 36 3.43 3.08 -8.27
N THR A 37 3.47 1.79 -8.60
CA THR A 37 2.38 0.85 -8.28
C THR A 37 2.15 0.74 -6.77
N ALA A 38 3.23 0.62 -6.00
CA ALA A 38 3.19 0.50 -4.54
C ALA A 38 2.59 1.76 -3.89
N ILE A 39 3.07 2.95 -4.28
CA ILE A 39 2.62 4.24 -3.73
C ILE A 39 1.16 4.51 -4.11
N ALA A 40 0.77 4.22 -5.36
CA ALA A 40 -0.61 4.39 -5.81
C ALA A 40 -1.58 3.47 -5.04
N GLY A 41 -1.21 2.21 -4.82
CA GLY A 41 -2.02 1.27 -4.04
C GLY A 41 -2.17 1.67 -2.57
N ALA A 42 -1.06 2.04 -1.92
CA ALA A 42 -1.08 2.55 -0.55
C ALA A 42 -1.90 3.85 -0.44
N GLY A 43 -1.74 4.77 -1.39
CA GLY A 43 -2.51 6.00 -1.48
C GLY A 43 -4.01 5.75 -1.66
N ALA A 44 -4.40 4.79 -2.50
CA ALA A 44 -5.80 4.40 -2.66
C ALA A 44 -6.42 3.91 -1.35
N LEU A 45 -5.70 3.06 -0.59
CA LEU A 45 -6.18 2.59 0.72
C LEU A 45 -6.33 3.72 1.75
N LEU A 46 -5.41 4.70 1.73
CA LEU A 46 -5.48 5.88 2.59
C LEU A 46 -6.67 6.79 2.22
N VAL A 47 -6.88 7.06 0.93
CA VAL A 47 -8.01 7.88 0.43
C VAL A 47 -9.36 7.21 0.75
N LEU A 48 -9.43 5.89 0.64
CA LEU A 48 -10.63 5.12 1.02
C LEU A 48 -10.84 5.05 2.55
N GLY A 49 -9.87 5.49 3.35
CA GLY A 49 -9.89 5.43 4.81
C GLY A 49 -9.82 3.99 5.36
N LEU A 50 -9.25 3.07 4.57
CA LEU A 50 -9.08 1.66 4.93
C LEU A 50 -7.78 1.41 5.70
N LEU A 51 -6.82 2.33 5.60
CA LEU A 51 -5.55 2.29 6.30
C LEU A 51 -5.42 3.54 7.21
N PRO A 52 -5.01 3.39 8.48
CA PRO A 52 -4.67 4.54 9.31
C PRO A 52 -3.36 5.17 8.85
N TYR A 53 -3.32 6.50 8.74
CA TYR A 53 -2.18 7.26 8.21
C TYR A 53 -0.90 7.00 9.01
N GLU A 54 -1.03 6.93 10.33
CA GLU A 54 0.05 6.76 11.29
C GLU A 54 0.72 5.39 11.10
N ALA A 55 -0.08 4.35 10.83
CA ALA A 55 0.47 3.03 10.49
C ALA A 55 1.18 3.05 9.14
N ALA A 56 0.65 3.78 8.14
CA ALA A 56 1.29 3.91 6.84
C ALA A 56 2.68 4.57 6.95
N VAL A 57 2.80 5.63 7.75
CA VAL A 57 4.08 6.30 8.02
C VAL A 57 5.02 5.39 8.81
N HIS A 58 4.50 4.62 9.76
CA HIS A 58 5.32 3.73 10.59
C HIS A 58 6.02 2.63 9.77
N VAL A 59 5.46 2.19 8.64
CA VAL A 59 6.10 1.21 7.73
C VAL A 59 7.43 1.72 7.18
N LEU A 60 7.62 3.04 7.06
CA LEU A 60 8.90 3.63 6.63
C LEU A 60 10.03 3.41 7.65
N ALA A 61 9.73 3.04 8.89
CA ALA A 61 10.72 2.67 9.90
C ALA A 61 11.15 1.20 9.83
N ASN A 62 10.71 0.44 8.82
CA ASN A 62 11.13 -0.94 8.62
C ASN A 62 12.66 -1.04 8.43
N PRO A 63 13.39 -1.86 9.21
CA PRO A 63 14.84 -2.00 9.09
C PRO A 63 15.32 -2.44 7.70
N ALA A 64 14.51 -3.17 6.93
CA ALA A 64 14.94 -3.76 5.67
C ALA A 64 15.27 -2.72 4.58
N PRO A 65 14.36 -1.77 4.22
CA PRO A 65 14.69 -0.67 3.30
C PRO A 65 15.92 0.15 3.72
N TRP A 66 16.05 0.46 5.03
CA TRP A 66 17.18 1.23 5.55
C TRP A 66 18.51 0.48 5.46
N THR A 67 18.48 -0.84 5.66
CA THR A 67 19.67 -1.68 5.50
C THR A 67 20.14 -1.66 4.05
N ILE A 68 19.21 -1.80 3.08
CA ILE A 68 19.53 -1.71 1.64
C ILE A 68 20.08 -0.32 1.30
N ALA A 69 19.44 0.75 1.78
CA ALA A 69 19.91 2.12 1.55
C ALA A 69 21.33 2.35 2.11
N ALA A 70 21.62 1.85 3.32
CA ALA A 70 22.95 1.94 3.91
C ALA A 70 24.00 1.18 3.09
N MET A 71 23.66 0.02 2.54
CA MET A 71 24.55 -0.74 1.64
C MET A 71 24.90 0.08 0.38
N PHE A 72 23.95 0.83 -0.19
CA PHE A 72 24.22 1.73 -1.33
C PHE A 72 25.09 2.96 -0.98
N ILE A 73 25.16 3.37 0.29
CA ILE A 73 25.98 4.52 0.74
C ILE A 73 27.43 4.12 1.01
N VAL A 74 27.65 2.89 1.51
CA VAL A 74 28.99 2.42 1.93
C VAL A 74 29.87 2.01 0.74
N MET A 75 29.26 1.59 -0.38
CA MET A 75 29.96 1.20 -1.61
C MET A 75 30.23 2.40 -2.53
#